data_AF-A0A952A5X2-F1
#
_entry.id   AF-A0A952A5X2-F1
#
_cell.length_a   1.000
_cell.length_b   1.000
_cell.length_c   1.000
_cell.angle_alpha   90.00
_cell.angle_beta   90.00
_cell.angle_gamma   90.00
#
_symmetry.space_group_name_H-M   'P 1'
#
loop_
_entity.id
_entity.type
_entity.pdbx_description
1 polymer ?
#
loop_
_entity_poly.entity_id
_entity_poly.type
_entity_poly.pdbx_seq_one_letter_code
_entity_poly.pdbx_strand_id
1 'polypeptide(L)' 'MDRSPVLVDLALQGGGAHGAFTWGVLDRLLEETWLEIEGVSGTSAGAMNAAVLADGYAAGGKQGARQALETYW' A
#
# COMPACT_ATOMS: atom_id res chain seq x y z
N MET A 1 -12.62 -17.52 -5.81
CA MET A 1 -13.88 -17.16 -5.13
C MET A 1 -14.17 -15.73 -5.51
N ASP A 2 -15.33 -15.48 -6.09
CA ASP A 2 -15.74 -14.12 -6.45
C ASP A 2 -16.21 -13.41 -5.17
N ARG A 3 -15.40 -12.49 -4.66
CA ARG A 3 -15.71 -11.69 -3.47
C ARG A 3 -16.22 -10.34 -3.94
N SER A 4 -17.32 -9.87 -3.37
CA SER A 4 -17.78 -8.51 -3.62
C SER A 4 -16.69 -7.50 -3.23
N PRO A 5 -16.52 -6.40 -3.98
CA PRO A 5 -15.59 -5.33 -3.62
C PRO A 5 -15.87 -4.79 -2.23
N VAL A 6 -14.82 -4.54 -1.47
CA VAL A 6 -14.89 -3.85 -0.17
C VAL A 6 -13.89 -2.70 -0.13
N LEU A 7 -14.34 -1.60 0.47
CA LEU A 7 -13.50 -0.45 0.78
C LEU A 7 -12.76 -0.72 2.09
N VAL A 8 -11.47 -0.39 2.11
CA VAL A 8 -10.61 -0.54 3.29
C VAL A 8 -9.76 0.70 3.52
N ASP A 9 -9.64 1.09 4.78
CA ASP A 9 -8.67 2.07 5.25
C ASP A 9 -7.47 1.39 5.89
N LEU A 10 -6.27 1.82 5.53
CA LEU A 10 -5.01 1.27 6.04
C LEU A 10 -4.32 2.24 7.00
N ALA A 11 -4.00 1.79 8.20
CA ALA A 11 -3.19 2.52 9.17
C ALA A 11 -1.83 1.84 9.34
N LEU A 12 -0.77 2.48 8.84
CA LEU A 12 0.58 1.91 8.75
C LEU A 12 1.44 2.36 9.94
N GLN A 13 1.73 1.41 10.82
CA GLN A 13 2.62 1.64 11.95
C GLN A 13 4.06 1.96 11.48
N GLY A 14 4.76 2.81 12.22
CA GLY A 14 6.20 3.02 12.05
C GLY A 14 7.03 1.81 12.49
N GLY A 15 8.27 1.74 12.01
CA GLY A 15 9.19 0.65 12.37
C GLY A 15 10.60 0.76 11.81
N GLY A 16 11.01 1.94 11.32
CA GLY A 16 12.31 2.11 10.64
C GLY A 16 12.46 1.13 9.46
N ALA A 17 13.57 0.40 9.43
CA ALA A 17 13.85 -0.60 8.39
C ALA A 17 12.81 -1.75 8.32
N HIS A 18 12.08 -2.02 9.42
CA HIS A 18 11.00 -3.02 9.38
C HIS A 18 9.82 -2.60 8.50
N GLY A 19 9.78 -1.35 8.02
CA GLY A 19 8.81 -0.92 7.02
C GLY A 19 8.87 -1.72 5.71
N ALA A 20 10.00 -2.40 5.41
CA ALA A 20 10.12 -3.28 4.25
C ALA A 20 9.16 -4.48 4.33
N PHE A 21 8.88 -4.97 5.55
CA PHE A 21 7.88 -6.02 5.75
C PHE A 21 6.46 -5.51 5.49
N THR A 22 6.17 -4.27 5.90
CA THR A 22 4.88 -3.62 5.58
C THR A 22 4.72 -3.44 4.08
N TRP A 23 5.79 -3.13 3.33
CA TRP A 23 5.74 -3.09 1.87
C TRP A 23 5.29 -4.43 1.27
N GLY A 24 5.90 -5.54 1.67
CA GLY A 24 5.50 -6.86 1.17
C GLY A 24 4.01 -7.18 1.41
N VAL A 25 3.46 -6.72 2.54
CA VAL A 25 2.01 -6.82 2.82
C VAL A 25 1.21 -5.94 1.86
N LEU A 26 1.61 -4.69 1.65
CA LEU A 26 0.94 -3.77 0.72
C LEU A 26 0.95 -4.30 -0.71
N ASP A 27 2.09 -4.82 -1.18
CA ASP A 27 2.22 -5.42 -2.51
C ASP A 27 1.23 -6.56 -2.71
N ARG A 28 1.13 -7.45 -1.70
CA ARG A 28 0.19 -8.56 -1.72
C ARG A 28 -1.27 -8.11 -1.66
N LEU A 29 -1.60 -7.09 -0.87
CA LEU A 29 -2.96 -6.53 -0.81
C LEU A 29 -3.37 -5.89 -2.14
N LEU A 30 -2.45 -5.23 -2.85
CA LEU A 30 -2.71 -4.62 -4.15
C LEU A 30 -3.02 -5.65 -5.26
N GLU A 31 -2.62 -6.90 -5.08
CA GLU A 31 -3.02 -8.00 -5.99
C GLU A 31 -4.48 -8.42 -5.83
N GLU A 32 -5.09 -8.15 -4.68
CA GLU A 32 -6.47 -8.52 -4.42
C GLU A 32 -7.42 -7.56 -5.15
N THR A 33 -8.14 -8.08 -6.16
CA THR A 33 -9.07 -7.29 -6.96
C THR A 33 -10.33 -6.89 -6.19
N TRP A 34 -10.69 -7.63 -5.14
CA TRP A 34 -11.85 -7.37 -4.28
C TRP A 34 -11.57 -6.38 -3.15
N LEU A 35 -10.32 -5.93 -2.97
CA LEU A 35 -9.94 -4.89 -2.02
C LEU A 35 -9.70 -3.56 -2.74
N GLU A 36 -10.37 -2.51 -2.29
CA GLU A 36 -10.17 -1.15 -2.75
C GLU A 36 -9.72 -0.29 -1.57
N ILE A 37 -8.52 0.31 -1.69
CA ILE A 37 -7.97 1.17 -0.65
C ILE A 37 -8.65 2.54 -0.79
N GLU A 38 -9.51 2.87 0.18
CA GLU A 38 -10.21 4.16 0.24
C GLU A 38 -9.33 5.23 0.88
N GLY A 39 -8.62 4.85 1.95
CA GLY A 39 -7.72 5.73 2.68
C GLY A 39 -6.46 5.03 3.16
N VAL A 40 -5.39 5.80 3.29
CA VAL A 40 -4.14 5.34 3.91
C VAL A 40 -3.59 6.42 4.82
N SER A 41 -3.14 6.01 6.00
CA SER A 41 -2.40 6.85 6.95
C SER A 41 -1.19 6.09 7.45
N GLY A 42 -0.18 6.80 7.95
CA GLY A 42 0.98 6.14 8.52
C GLY A 42 1.84 7.06 9.37
N THR A 43 2.72 6.47 10.17
CA THR A 43 3.68 7.20 11.02
C THR A 43 5.11 6.72 10.76
N SER A 44 6.09 7.63 10.70
CA SER A 44 7.51 7.28 10.46
C SER A 44 7.69 6.44 9.18
N ALA A 45 8.31 5.26 9.23
CA ALA A 45 8.43 4.38 8.06
C ALA A 45 7.07 3.99 7.44
N GLY A 46 6.01 3.89 8.26
CA GLY A 46 4.66 3.70 7.75
C GLY A 46 4.14 4.90 6.96
N ALA A 47 4.53 6.13 7.35
CA ALA A 47 4.20 7.33 6.58
C ALA A 47 4.89 7.36 5.22
N MET A 48 6.14 6.87 5.15
CA MET A 48 6.87 6.73 3.88
C MET A 48 6.15 5.75 2.96
N ASN A 49 5.79 4.57 3.46
CA ASN A 49 4.99 3.60 2.71
C ASN A 49 3.65 4.18 2.23
N ALA A 50 2.93 4.89 3.10
CA ALA A 50 1.66 5.52 2.75
C ALA A 50 1.83 6.56 1.62
N ALA A 51 2.86 7.40 1.70
CA ALA A 51 3.15 8.41 0.70
C ALA A 51 3.53 7.79 -0.65
N VAL A 52 4.44 6.81 -0.66
CA VAL A 52 4.87 6.12 -1.89
C VAL A 52 3.73 5.34 -2.53
N LEU A 53 2.93 4.63 -1.70
CA LEU A 53 1.72 3.95 -2.16
C LEU A 53 0.78 4.95 -2.86
N ALA A 54 0.45 6.07 -2.20
CA ALA A 54 -0.49 7.05 -2.73
C ALA A 54 0.01 7.70 -4.03
N ASP A 55 1.29 8.06 -4.09
CA ASP A 55 1.90 8.65 -5.29
C ASP A 55 1.90 7.68 -6.48
N GLY A 56 2.38 6.45 -6.27
CA GLY A 56 2.36 5.41 -7.30
C GLY A 56 0.95 5.04 -7.74
N TYR A 57 -0.01 5.03 -6.79
CA TYR A 57 -1.41 4.78 -7.11
C TYR A 57 -2.01 5.90 -7.96
N ALA A 58 -1.71 7.16 -7.66
CA ALA A 58 -2.16 8.29 -8.47
C ALA A 58 -1.56 8.26 -9.89
N ALA A 59 -0.32 7.78 -10.04
CA ALA A 59 0.37 7.71 -11.32
C ALA A 59 -0.09 6.53 -12.20
N GLY A 60 -0.43 5.37 -11.61
CA GLY A 60 -0.65 4.14 -12.38
C GLY A 60 -1.59 3.12 -11.72
N GLY A 61 -2.44 3.55 -10.79
CA GLY A 61 -3.32 2.67 -10.02
C GLY A 61 -2.55 1.61 -9.23
N LYS A 62 -3.17 0.44 -9.03
CA LYS A 62 -2.57 -0.67 -8.27
C LYS A 62 -1.16 -1.03 -8.76
N GLN A 63 -0.95 -1.11 -10.08
CA GLN A 63 0.35 -1.46 -10.65
C GLN A 63 1.40 -0.38 -10.40
N GLY A 64 1.03 0.90 -10.54
CA GLY A 64 1.91 2.02 -10.25
C GLY A 64 2.31 2.07 -8.77
N ALA A 65 1.38 1.79 -7.86
CA ALA A 65 1.67 1.71 -6.43
C ALA A 65 2.68 0.59 -6.10
N ARG A 66 2.51 -0.60 -6.70
CA ARG A 66 3.44 -1.72 -6.54
C ARG A 66 4.85 -1.35 -7.02
N GLN A 67 4.95 -0.80 -8.22
CA GLN A 67 6.24 -0.40 -8.81
C GLN A 67 6.94 0.70 -8.01
N ALA A 68 6.18 1.69 -7.52
CA ALA A 68 6.73 2.77 -6.70
C ALA A 68 7.26 2.23 -5.36
N LEU A 69 6.51 1.34 -4.70
CA LEU A 69 6.94 0.71 -3.45
C LEU A 69 8.16 -0.20 -3.66
N GLU A 70 8.19 -0.99 -4.74
CA GLU A 70 9.36 -1.83 -5.11
C GLU A 70 10.60 -0.97 -5.41
N THR A 71 10.43 0.21 -5.99
CA THR A 71 11.54 1.12 -6.28
C THR A 71 12.10 1.78 -5.01
N TYR A 72 11.24 2.02 -4.01
CA TYR A 72 11.62 2.70 -2.78
C TYR A 72 12.39 1.81 -1.79
N TRP A 73 12.07 0.51 -1.72
CA TRP A 73 12.67 -0.46 -0.78
C TRP A 73 13.87 -1.20 -1.36
#